data_AF-A0A371JSY9-F1
#
_entry.id   AF-A0A371JSY9-F1
#
_cell.length_a   1.000
_cell.length_b   1.000
_cell.length_c   1.000
_cell.angle_alpha   90.00
_cell.angle_beta   90.00
_cell.angle_gamma   90.00
#
_symmetry.space_group_name_H-M   'P 1'
#
loop_
_entity.id
_entity.type
_entity.pdbx_description
1 polymer ?
#
loop_
_entity_poly.entity_id
_entity_poly.type
_entity_poly.pdbx_seq_one_letter_code
_entity_poly.pdbx_strand_id
1 'polypeptide(L)'
;MKQVLLVFLGGGLGSVLRYLISKPANLFFHNFFLGTFLVNIIGCLLIGFILGLSSRNQLLSFNTTLFLATGFCGGFTTFSAFAFEKHSFLKDGELFNFSLYTIASLAVGVLAVMGGLWVSKYIR
;
A
#
# COMPACT_ATOMS: atom_id res chain seq x y z
N MET A 1 6.25 -20.76 -14.81
CA MET A 1 5.39 -19.71 -15.39
C MET A 1 4.16 -19.37 -14.56
N LYS A 2 3.47 -20.33 -13.92
CA LYS A 2 2.28 -20.08 -13.06
C LYS A 2 2.47 -18.94 -12.03
N GLN A 3 3.60 -18.91 -11.33
CA GLN A 3 3.91 -17.87 -10.33
C GLN A 3 3.96 -16.46 -10.93
N VAL A 4 4.59 -16.30 -12.11
CA VAL A 4 4.66 -15.01 -12.82
C VAL A 4 3.26 -14.54 -13.22
N LEU A 5 2.40 -15.46 -13.67
CA LEU A 5 1.01 -15.13 -14.01
C LEU A 5 0.22 -14.65 -12.78
N LEU A 6 0.45 -15.25 -11.60
CA LEU A 6 -0.18 -14.80 -10.36
C LEU A 6 0.28 -13.40 -9.96
N VAL A 7 1.58 -13.10 -10.07
CA VAL A 7 2.10 -11.75 -9.80
C VAL A 7 1.53 -10.75 -10.80
N PHE A 8 1.46 -11.11 -12.09
CA PHE A 8 0.89 -10.27 -13.14
C PHE A 8 -0.58 -9.96 -12.89
N LEU A 9 -1.41 -10.97 -12.62
CA LEU A 9 -2.84 -10.78 -12.36
C LEU A 9 -3.08 -10.00 -11.07
N GLY A 10 -2.37 -10.34 -9.98
CA GLY A 10 -2.48 -9.61 -8.72
C GLY A 10 -2.05 -8.15 -8.89
N GLY A 11 -0.90 -7.90 -9.49
CA GLY A 11 -0.36 -6.55 -9.74
C GLY A 11 -1.23 -5.72 -10.68
N GLY A 12 -1.77 -6.35 -11.73
CA GLY A 12 -2.76 -5.74 -12.63
C GLY A 12 -4.00 -5.28 -11.86
N LEU A 13 -4.60 -6.16 -11.05
CA LEU A 13 -5.77 -5.81 -10.23
C LEU A 13 -5.45 -4.71 -9.21
N GLY A 14 -4.32 -4.83 -8.50
CA GLY A 14 -3.88 -3.85 -7.52
C GLY A 14 -3.68 -2.47 -8.14
N SER A 15 -2.99 -2.40 -9.28
CA SER A 15 -2.72 -1.13 -9.97
C SER A 15 -3.98 -0.48 -10.55
N VAL A 16 -4.92 -1.27 -11.10
CA VAL A 16 -6.22 -0.77 -11.55
C VAL A 16 -7.00 -0.19 -10.38
N LEU A 17 -7.09 -0.90 -9.25
CA LEU A 17 -7.80 -0.41 -8.07
C LEU A 17 -7.14 0.86 -7.51
N ARG A 18 -5.79 0.89 -7.45
CA ARG A 18 -5.05 2.09 -7.08
C ARG A 18 -5.40 3.26 -7.97
N TYR A 19 -5.47 3.07 -9.29
CA TYR A 19 -5.83 4.12 -10.23
C TYR A 19 -7.25 4.66 -9.97
N LEU A 20 -8.22 3.77 -9.78
CA LEU A 20 -9.61 4.13 -9.53
C LEU A 20 -9.80 4.87 -8.20
N ILE A 21 -9.01 4.56 -7.18
CA ILE A 21 -9.05 5.25 -5.87
C ILE A 21 -8.26 6.55 -5.93
N SER A 22 -7.01 6.50 -6.40
CA SER A 22 -6.06 7.61 -6.25
C SER A 22 -6.45 8.81 -7.09
N LYS A 23 -6.90 8.57 -8.33
CA LYS A 23 -7.23 9.65 -9.28
C LYS A 23 -8.31 10.61 -8.76
N PRO A 24 -9.51 10.15 -8.33
CA PRO A 24 -10.51 11.06 -7.77
C PRO A 24 -10.12 11.53 -6.37
N ALA A 25 -9.55 10.67 -5.53
CA ALA A 25 -9.30 11.02 -4.13
C ALA A 25 -8.21 12.08 -3.95
N ASN A 26 -7.19 12.10 -4.82
CA ASN A 26 -6.15 13.12 -4.80
C ASN A 26 -6.65 14.53 -5.17
N LEU A 27 -7.88 14.64 -5.71
CA LEU A 27 -8.47 15.95 -6.05
C LEU A 27 -9.24 16.58 -4.89
N PHE A 28 -9.51 15.85 -3.80
CA PHE A 28 -10.29 16.38 -2.68
C PHE A 28 -9.56 17.44 -1.87
N PHE A 29 -8.24 17.34 -1.76
CA PHE A 29 -7.42 18.26 -0.97
C PHE A 29 -6.25 18.78 -1.80
N HIS A 30 -6.14 20.10 -1.92
CA HIS A 30 -5.12 20.74 -2.75
C HIS A 30 -3.68 20.40 -2.29
N ASN A 31 -3.46 20.34 -0.97
CA ASN A 31 -2.14 20.12 -0.38
C ASN A 31 -1.96 18.72 0.21
N PHE A 32 -2.86 17.78 -0.12
CA PHE A 32 -2.82 16.43 0.43
C PHE A 32 -3.28 15.40 -0.59
N PHE A 33 -2.35 14.54 -1.02
CA PHE A 33 -2.62 13.43 -1.94
C PHE A 33 -3.31 12.27 -1.23
N LEU A 34 -4.59 12.49 -0.86
CA LEU A 34 -5.38 11.56 -0.04
C LEU A 34 -5.44 10.15 -0.63
N GLY A 35 -5.64 10.06 -1.93
CA GLY A 35 -5.69 8.79 -2.64
C GLY A 35 -4.40 7.99 -2.50
N THR A 36 -3.26 8.61 -2.78
CA THR A 36 -1.93 7.97 -2.63
C THR A 36 -1.66 7.59 -1.17
N PHE A 37 -2.04 8.45 -0.22
CA PHE A 37 -1.96 8.13 1.20
C PHE A 37 -2.78 6.89 1.54
N LEU A 38 -4.06 6.86 1.18
CA LEU A 38 -4.99 5.78 1.53
C LEU A 38 -4.56 4.44 0.95
N VAL A 39 -4.22 4.37 -0.34
CA VAL A 39 -3.81 3.10 -0.97
C VAL A 39 -2.54 2.54 -0.33
N ASN A 40 -1.60 3.41 0.07
CA ASN A 40 -0.38 2.98 0.75
C ASN A 40 -0.68 2.48 2.17
N ILE A 41 -1.49 3.19 2.96
CA ILE A 41 -1.84 2.77 4.33
C ILE A 41 -2.67 1.48 4.32
N ILE A 42 -3.68 1.38 3.46
CA ILE A 42 -4.49 0.17 3.32
C ILE A 42 -3.62 -0.99 2.83
N GLY A 43 -2.74 -0.75 1.85
CA GLY A 43 -1.82 -1.77 1.37
C GLY A 43 -0.84 -2.25 2.45
N CYS A 44 -0.34 -1.35 3.31
CA CYS A 44 0.47 -1.69 4.47
C CYS A 44 -0.29 -2.57 5.48
N LEU A 45 -1.54 -2.23 5.79
CA LEU A 45 -2.40 -3.04 6.64
C LEU A 45 -2.62 -4.45 6.05
N LEU A 46 -2.95 -4.50 4.76
CA LEU A 46 -3.21 -5.74 4.04
C LEU A 46 -1.98 -6.64 4.00
N ILE A 47 -0.80 -6.11 3.63
CA ILE A 47 0.41 -6.94 3.54
C ILE A 47 0.85 -7.46 4.91
N GLY A 48 0.71 -6.64 5.97
CA GLY A 48 0.94 -7.09 7.35
C GLY A 48 0.01 -8.25 7.72
N PHE A 49 -1.27 -8.14 7.41
CA PHE A 49 -2.26 -9.19 7.65
C PHE A 49 -1.98 -10.47 6.84
N ILE A 50 -1.73 -10.34 5.53
CA ILE A 50 -1.46 -11.46 4.62
C ILE A 50 -0.20 -12.23 5.05
N LEU A 51 0.90 -11.52 5.30
CA LEU A 51 2.14 -12.17 5.73
C LEU A 51 2.03 -12.73 7.14
N GLY A 52 1.25 -12.09 8.02
CA GLY A 52 0.91 -12.62 9.34
C GLY A 52 0.17 -13.96 9.25
N LEU A 53 -0.82 -14.09 8.37
CA LEU A 53 -1.50 -15.36 8.11
C LEU A 53 -0.57 -16.39 7.44
N SER A 54 0.24 -15.96 6.46
CA SER A 54 1.17 -16.84 5.74
C SER A 54 2.23 -17.45 6.65
N SER A 55 2.68 -16.71 7.67
CA SER A 55 3.64 -17.20 8.68
C SER A 55 3.08 -18.32 9.56
N ARG A 56 1.75 -18.45 9.64
CA ARG A 56 1.07 -19.53 10.35
C ARG A 56 0.86 -20.68 9.39
N ASN A 57 1.61 -21.75 9.59
CA ASN A 57 1.52 -22.96 8.76
C ASN A 57 0.04 -23.37 8.60
N GLN A 58 -0.39 -23.51 7.34
CA GLN A 58 -1.70 -23.99 6.85
C GLN A 58 -2.78 -22.94 6.48
N LEU A 59 -2.66 -21.65 6.83
CA LEU A 59 -3.72 -20.68 6.48
C LEU A 59 -3.65 -20.14 5.05
N LEU A 60 -2.44 -19.93 4.52
CA LEU A 60 -2.24 -19.48 3.14
C LEU A 60 -1.22 -20.33 2.41
N SER A 61 -1.55 -20.71 1.17
CA SER A 61 -0.58 -21.34 0.28
C SER A 61 0.48 -20.33 -0.17
N PHE A 62 1.63 -20.82 -0.60
CA PHE A 62 2.67 -19.99 -1.23
C PHE A 62 2.12 -19.19 -2.42
N ASN A 63 1.30 -19.82 -3.27
CA ASN A 63 0.73 -19.18 -4.46
C ASN A 63 -0.26 -18.06 -4.10
N THR A 64 -1.07 -18.27 -3.06
CA THR A 64 -2.00 -17.25 -2.56
C THR A 64 -1.24 -16.07 -1.98
N THR A 65 -0.19 -16.34 -1.20
CA THR A 65 0.69 -15.31 -0.64
C THR A 65 1.35 -14.51 -1.76
N LEU A 66 1.88 -15.17 -2.80
CA LEU A 66 2.51 -14.52 -3.94
C LEU A 66 1.53 -13.62 -4.72
N PHE A 67 0.31 -14.09 -4.95
CA PHE A 67 -0.74 -13.32 -5.62
C PHE A 67 -1.14 -12.08 -4.80
N LEU A 68 -1.38 -12.23 -3.49
CA LEU A 68 -1.90 -11.16 -2.65
C LEU A 68 -0.84 -10.18 -2.18
N ALA A 69 0.32 -10.65 -1.70
CA ALA A 69 1.38 -9.80 -1.18
C ALA A 69 2.20 -9.20 -2.32
N THR A 70 2.90 -10.04 -3.09
CA THR A 70 3.80 -9.54 -4.16
C THR A 70 3.02 -8.94 -5.33
N GLY A 71 1.96 -9.61 -5.77
CA GLY A 71 1.10 -9.13 -6.85
C GLY A 71 0.24 -7.94 -6.41
N PHE A 72 -0.86 -8.22 -5.71
CA PHE A 72 -1.88 -7.22 -5.39
C PHE A 72 -1.34 -6.05 -4.56
N CYS A 73 -0.73 -6.30 -3.38
CA CYS A 73 -0.21 -5.20 -2.56
C CYS A 73 0.91 -4.43 -3.27
N GLY A 74 1.75 -5.12 -4.05
CA GLY A 74 2.78 -4.50 -4.88
C GLY A 74 2.22 -3.55 -5.95
N GLY A 75 1.14 -3.93 -6.64
CA GLY A 75 0.49 -3.07 -7.63
C GLY A 75 -0.40 -1.97 -7.00
N PHE A 76 -1.01 -2.28 -5.85
CA PHE A 76 -1.95 -1.42 -5.13
C PHE A 76 -1.27 -0.27 -4.39
N THR A 77 -0.04 -0.47 -3.92
CA THR A 77 0.76 0.57 -3.28
C THR A 77 1.70 1.25 -4.28
N THR A 78 2.21 2.42 -3.95
CA THR A 78 3.16 3.14 -4.80
C THR A 78 4.07 4.08 -4.01
N PHE A 79 5.37 3.83 -4.10
CA PHE A 79 6.39 4.77 -3.62
C PHE A 79 6.76 5.82 -4.67
N SER A 80 6.69 5.46 -5.96
CA SER A 80 7.05 6.37 -7.05
C SER A 80 6.07 7.56 -7.17
N ALA A 81 4.76 7.32 -7.09
CA ALA A 81 3.79 8.43 -7.09
C ALA A 81 3.96 9.30 -5.83
N PHE A 82 4.11 8.67 -4.65
CA PHE A 82 4.43 9.36 -3.40
C PHE A 82 5.64 10.30 -3.55
N ALA A 83 6.75 9.81 -4.10
CA ALA A 83 7.97 10.59 -4.24
C ALA A 83 7.80 11.74 -5.25
N PHE A 84 7.11 11.50 -6.37
CA PHE A 84 6.84 12.53 -7.38
C PHE A 84 5.93 13.64 -6.85
N GLU A 85 4.86 13.26 -6.15
CA GLU A 85 3.93 14.15 -5.47
C GLU A 85 4.60 14.96 -4.35
N LYS A 86 5.60 14.39 -3.66
CA LYS A 86 6.38 15.14 -2.67
C LYS A 86 7.40 16.07 -3.31
N HIS A 87 7.90 15.75 -4.49
CA HIS A 87 8.83 16.62 -5.22
C HIS A 87 8.18 17.96 -5.61
N SER A 88 6.87 18.02 -5.86
CA SER A 88 6.18 19.30 -6.12
C SER A 88 6.25 20.25 -4.91
N PHE A 89 6.00 19.75 -3.70
CA PHE A 89 6.12 20.57 -2.48
C PHE A 89 7.54 21.14 -2.28
N LEU A 90 8.58 20.39 -2.66
CA LEU A 90 9.95 20.91 -2.60
C LEU A 90 10.19 22.03 -3.62
N LYS A 91 9.59 21.94 -4.81
CA LYS A 91 9.66 23.01 -5.82
C LYS A 91 8.93 24.27 -5.37
N ASP A 92 7.80 24.11 -4.69
CA ASP A 92 6.96 25.20 -4.22
C ASP A 92 7.46 25.79 -2.88
N GLY A 93 8.53 25.25 -2.30
CA GLY A 93 9.08 25.69 -1.02
C GLY A 93 8.27 25.26 0.21
N GLU A 94 7.26 24.40 0.05
CA GLU A 94 6.36 23.94 1.10
C GLU A 94 6.97 22.83 1.98
N LEU A 95 8.07 23.13 2.67
CA LEU A 95 8.80 22.16 3.50
C LEU A 95 7.95 21.57 4.62
N PHE A 96 7.05 22.35 5.21
CA PHE A 96 6.17 21.87 6.28
C PHE A 96 5.23 20.76 5.80
N ASN A 97 4.51 20.97 4.69
CA ASN A 97 3.59 19.98 4.12
C ASN A 97 4.34 18.74 3.60
N PHE A 98 5.53 18.95 3.03
CA PHE A 98 6.44 17.86 2.65
C PHE A 98 6.78 16.97 3.85
N SER A 99 7.30 17.56 4.93
CA SER A 99 7.75 16.82 6.12
C SER A 99 6.60 16.15 6.83
N LEU A 100 5.51 16.88 7.06
CA LEU A 100 4.32 16.36 7.74
C LEU A 100 3.75 15.13 7.02
N TYR A 101 3.55 15.23 5.71
CA TYR A 101 3.00 14.13 4.92
C TYR A 101 3.95 12.94 4.89
N THR A 102 5.26 13.17 4.70
CA THR A 102 6.26 12.09 4.65
C THR A 102 6.31 11.33 5.97
N ILE A 103 6.40 12.04 7.10
CA ILE A 103 6.42 11.45 8.43
C ILE A 103 5.10 10.71 8.71
N ALA A 104 3.96 11.31 8.38
CA ALA A 104 2.66 10.67 8.56
C ALA A 104 2.54 9.38 7.73
N SER A 105 2.92 9.39 6.44
CA SER A 105 2.88 8.20 5.60
C SER A 105 3.75 7.07 6.14
N LEU A 106 4.96 7.37 6.61
CA LEU A 106 5.86 6.36 7.17
C LEU A 106 5.36 5.83 8.51
N ALA A 107 5.02 6.73 9.45
CA ALA A 107 4.58 6.34 10.78
C ALA A 107 3.27 5.55 10.73
N VAL A 108 2.25 6.07 10.03
CA VAL A 108 0.96 5.39 9.89
C VAL A 108 1.11 4.10 9.07
N GLY A 109 1.98 4.08 8.06
CA GLY A 109 2.25 2.88 7.26
C GLY A 109 2.84 1.75 8.10
N VAL A 110 3.86 2.04 8.91
CA VAL A 110 4.45 1.06 9.83
C VAL A 110 3.43 0.58 10.87
N LEU A 111 2.67 1.50 11.47
CA LEU A 111 1.61 1.15 12.40
C LEU A 111 0.52 0.28 11.75
N ALA A 112 0.19 0.53 10.49
CA ALA A 112 -0.76 -0.27 9.73
C ALA A 112 -0.24 -1.70 9.50
N VAL A 113 1.03 -1.88 9.13
CA VAL A 113 1.65 -3.22 9.03
C VAL A 113 1.56 -3.95 10.38
N MET A 114 1.92 -3.28 11.47
CA MET A 114 1.84 -3.84 12.83
C MET A 114 0.40 -4.22 13.19
N GLY A 115 -0.58 -3.37 12.85
CA GLY A 115 -2.00 -3.64 13.02
C GLY A 115 -2.44 -4.89 12.25
N GLY A 116 -2.01 -5.03 10.99
CA GLY A 116 -2.32 -6.20 10.16
C GLY A 116 -1.77 -7.49 10.75
N LEU A 117 -0.50 -7.47 11.18
CA LEU A 117 0.16 -8.59 11.87
C LEU A 117 -0.50 -8.93 13.21
N TRP A 118 -1.06 -7.93 13.91
CA TRP A 118 -1.77 -8.14 15.16
C TRP A 118 -3.16 -8.76 14.91
N VAL A 119 -3.92 -8.25 13.94
CA VAL A 119 -5.24 -8.78 13.56
C VAL A 119 -5.13 -10.22 13.08
N SER A 120 -4.11 -10.55 12.29
CA SER A 120 -3.89 -11.93 11.82
C SER A 120 -3.71 -12.92 12.97
N LYS A 121 -3.39 -12.44 14.19
CA LYS A 121 -3.23 -13.32 15.35
C LYS A 121 -4.54 -13.93 15.86
N TYR A 122 -5.66 -13.25 15.63
CA TYR A 122 -6.97 -13.68 16.11
C TYR A 122 -7.70 -14.61 15.13
N ILE A 123 -7.19 -14.74 13.92
CA ILE A 123 -7.70 -15.70 12.94
C ILE A 123 -7.04 -17.04 13.20
N ARG A 124 -7.88 -18.03 13.53
CA ARG A 124 -7.51 -19.43 13.76
C ARG A 124 -7.59 -20.23 12.46
#